data_AF-A0A7V9IUM7-F1
#
_entry.id   AF-A0A7V9IUM7-F1
#
_cell.length_a   1.000
_cell.length_b   1.000
_cell.length_c   1.000
_cell.angle_alpha   90.00
_cell.angle_beta   90.00
_cell.angle_gamma   90.00
#
_symmetry.space_group_name_H-M   'P 1'
#
loop_
_entity.id
_entity.type
_entity.pdbx_description
1 polymer ?
#
loop_
_entity_poly.entity_id
_entity_poly.type
_entity_poly.pdbx_seq_one_letter_code
_entity_poly.pdbx_strand_id
1 'polypeptide(L)'
;MADREGSWVQVSWAGEHVWLRNSNKQPVLVPSKGAVVRVKDGLDLARTYGRAYPEAEAYPEGVTPQAVVPIEYQLKPGQAYVVGDRRVITDYYKATTYDGSAPGDWTDFVGETKYYWVWTGHRQTFVPATDVDISASQ
;
A
#
# COMPACT_ATOMS: atom_id res chain seq x y z
N MET A 1 -11.60 -12.72 2.10
CA MET A 1 -12.38 -12.79 3.36
C MET A 1 -11.45 -13.23 4.47
N ALA A 2 -11.66 -12.79 5.71
CA ALA A 2 -10.89 -13.27 6.87
C ALA A 2 -11.61 -14.43 7.58
N ASP A 3 -12.92 -14.29 7.81
CA ASP A 3 -13.74 -15.31 8.47
C ASP A 3 -15.24 -15.15 8.11
N ARG A 4 -16.07 -16.13 8.49
CA ARG A 4 -17.53 -16.11 8.31
C ARG A 4 -18.27 -16.79 9.47
N GLU A 5 -19.23 -16.07 10.05
CA GLU A 5 -20.13 -16.58 11.08
C GLU A 5 -21.60 -16.38 10.67
N GLY A 6 -22.24 -17.44 10.20
CA GLY A 6 -23.62 -17.39 9.71
C GLY A 6 -23.81 -16.38 8.57
N SER A 7 -24.54 -15.30 8.85
CA SER A 7 -24.78 -14.19 7.92
C SER A 7 -23.77 -13.05 8.06
N TRP A 8 -22.70 -13.20 8.84
CA TRP A 8 -21.65 -12.22 9.02
C TRP A 8 -20.38 -12.65 8.31
N VAL A 9 -19.71 -11.70 7.68
CA VAL A 9 -18.44 -11.87 6.99
C VAL A 9 -17.44 -10.92 7.61
N GLN A 10 -16.28 -11.44 8.00
CA GLN A 10 -15.18 -10.62 8.50
C GLN A 10 -14.27 -10.20 7.34
N VAL A 11 -13.94 -8.91 7.27
CA VAL A 11 -13.05 -8.32 6.27
C VAL A 11 -11.94 -7.51 6.94
N SER A 12 -10.80 -7.39 6.26
CA SER A 12 -9.74 -6.47 6.66
C SER A 12 -10.10 -5.05 6.22
N TRP A 13 -10.11 -4.09 7.14
CA TRP A 13 -10.46 -2.70 6.88
C TRP A 13 -9.57 -1.76 7.70
N ALA A 14 -8.77 -0.92 7.02
CA ALA A 14 -7.96 0.12 7.65
C ALA A 14 -7.12 -0.34 8.87
N GLY A 15 -6.44 -1.49 8.77
CA GLY A 15 -5.61 -2.05 9.83
C GLY A 15 -6.35 -2.88 10.89
N GLU A 16 -7.65 -3.09 10.75
CA GLU A 16 -8.47 -3.89 11.66
C GLU A 16 -9.32 -4.95 10.94
N HIS A 17 -9.91 -5.86 11.70
CA HIS A 17 -10.96 -6.77 11.23
C HIS A 17 -12.33 -6.21 11.59
N VAL A 18 -13.22 -6.16 10.60
CA VAL A 18 -14.60 -5.68 10.79
C VAL A 18 -15.60 -6.71 10.27
N TRP A 19 -16.74 -6.81 10.96
CA TRP A 19 -17.82 -7.72 10.61
C TRP A 19 -18.90 -6.99 9.82
N LEU A 20 -19.24 -7.55 8.66
CA LEU A 20 -20.29 -7.05 7.78
C LEU A 20 -21.39 -8.10 7.64
N ARG A 21 -22.63 -7.69 7.85
CA ARG A 21 -23.78 -8.59 7.68
C ARG A 21 -24.07 -8.76 6.18
N ASN A 22 -23.88 -9.97 5.68
CA ASN A 22 -24.09 -10.36 4.30
C ASN A 22 -24.96 -11.62 4.23
N SER A 23 -26.28 -11.45 4.31
CA SER A 23 -27.23 -12.57 4.31
C SER A 23 -27.51 -13.08 2.90
N ASN A 24 -27.80 -14.38 2.74
CA ASN A 24 -28.11 -14.96 1.43
C ASN A 24 -29.40 -14.37 0.79
N LYS A 25 -30.33 -13.84 1.61
CA LYS A 25 -31.58 -13.23 1.13
C LYS A 25 -31.43 -11.76 0.74
N GLN A 26 -30.43 -11.08 1.30
CA GLN A 26 -30.12 -9.67 1.09
C GLN A 26 -28.59 -9.52 1.16
N PRO A 27 -27.86 -9.91 0.09
CA PRO A 27 -26.42 -9.76 0.05
C PRO A 27 -26.04 -8.29 -0.13
N VAL A 28 -25.03 -7.85 0.61
CA VAL A 28 -24.42 -6.50 0.51
C VAL A 28 -22.99 -6.55 -0.03
N LEU A 29 -22.43 -7.75 -0.18
CA LEU A 29 -21.08 -7.97 -0.73
C LEU A 29 -21.18 -8.73 -2.05
N VAL A 30 -20.39 -8.27 -3.02
CA VAL A 30 -20.18 -8.97 -4.28
C VAL A 30 -18.82 -9.68 -4.21
N PRO A 31 -18.77 -11.02 -4.29
CA PRO A 31 -17.50 -11.73 -4.28
C PRO A 31 -16.71 -11.42 -5.56
N SER A 32 -15.41 -11.19 -5.40
CA SER A 32 -14.48 -10.97 -6.51
C SER A 32 -13.18 -11.72 -6.23
N LYS A 33 -12.48 -12.09 -7.30
CA LYS A 33 -11.15 -12.70 -7.23
C LYS A 33 -10.09 -11.67 -7.60
N GLY A 34 -8.98 -11.67 -6.87
CA GLY A 34 -7.87 -10.76 -7.12
C GLY A 34 -6.61 -11.16 -6.37
N ALA A 35 -5.52 -10.43 -6.61
CA ALA A 35 -4.32 -10.54 -5.80
C ALA A 35 -4.50 -9.75 -4.50
N VAL A 36 -4.01 -10.32 -3.39
CA VAL A 36 -3.96 -9.67 -2.09
C VAL A 36 -2.55 -9.73 -1.53
N VAL A 37 -2.19 -8.73 -0.71
CA VAL A 37 -1.01 -8.79 0.16
C VAL A 37 -1.38 -9.30 1.54
N ARG A 38 -0.46 -10.02 2.16
CA ARG A 38 -0.49 -10.38 3.58
C ARG A 38 0.87 -10.03 4.19
N VAL A 39 0.89 -9.63 5.46
CA VAL A 39 2.15 -9.43 6.19
C VAL A 39 2.96 -10.72 6.13
N LYS A 40 4.24 -10.61 5.80
CA LYS A 40 5.15 -11.74 5.70
C LYS A 40 5.29 -12.44 7.05
N ASP A 41 5.44 -13.76 7.02
CA ASP A 41 5.63 -14.56 8.23
C ASP A 41 6.84 -14.08 9.04
N GLY A 42 6.67 -13.99 10.36
CA GLY A 42 7.70 -13.50 11.29
C GLY A 42 7.74 -11.98 11.46
N LEU A 43 6.92 -11.21 10.75
CA LEU A 43 6.72 -9.78 11.00
C LEU A 43 5.43 -9.53 11.80
N ASP A 44 5.52 -8.64 12.79
CA ASP A 44 4.35 -8.24 13.59
C ASP A 44 3.41 -7.29 12.85
N LEU A 45 3.93 -6.55 11.87
CA LEU A 45 3.19 -5.62 11.03
C LEU A 45 3.97 -5.25 9.76
N ALA A 46 3.26 -4.73 8.76
CA ALA A 46 3.84 -4.00 7.65
C ALA A 46 3.33 -2.54 7.66
N ARG A 47 4.25 -1.59 7.54
CA ARG A 47 3.91 -0.15 7.53
C ARG A 47 3.33 0.24 6.17
N THR A 48 2.39 1.19 6.18
CA THR A 48 1.89 1.79 4.94
C THR A 48 2.37 3.22 4.78
N TYR A 49 2.39 3.65 3.53
CA TYR A 49 2.89 4.95 3.12
C TYR A 49 1.89 5.60 2.17
N GLY A 50 1.75 6.92 2.24
CA GLY A 50 0.91 7.69 1.30
C GLY A 50 1.58 7.88 -0.08
N ARG A 51 2.86 7.54 -0.20
CA ARG A 51 3.69 7.72 -1.38
C ARG A 51 4.78 6.66 -1.44
N ALA A 52 5.17 6.28 -2.66
CA ALA A 52 6.32 5.44 -2.94
C ALA A 52 7.43 6.30 -3.59
N TYR A 53 7.93 7.31 -2.86
CA TYR A 53 9.05 8.12 -3.33
C TYR A 53 10.37 7.35 -3.14
N PRO A 54 11.41 7.71 -3.91
CA PRO A 54 12.67 6.99 -3.92
C PRO A 54 13.47 7.19 -2.65
N GLU A 55 14.34 6.22 -2.37
CA GLU A 55 15.36 6.30 -1.32
C GLU A 55 16.33 7.47 -1.56
N ALA A 56 17.05 7.86 -0.51
CA ALA A 56 17.93 9.03 -0.55
C ALA A 56 19.04 8.89 -1.59
N GLU A 57 19.49 7.67 -1.84
CA GLU A 57 20.56 7.30 -2.75
C GLU A 57 20.19 7.53 -4.23
N ALA A 58 18.90 7.65 -4.55
CA ALA A 58 18.44 7.98 -5.90
C ALA A 58 18.64 9.46 -6.27
N TYR A 59 18.91 10.32 -5.28
CA TYR A 59 19.09 11.75 -5.48
C TYR A 59 20.59 12.08 -5.65
N PRO A 60 20.95 12.92 -6.63
CA PRO A 60 22.33 13.36 -6.79
C PRO A 60 22.76 14.29 -5.65
N GLU A 61 24.07 14.44 -5.48
CA GLU A 61 24.65 15.34 -4.48
C GLU A 61 24.09 16.78 -4.62
N GLY A 62 23.75 17.40 -3.49
CA GLY A 62 23.17 18.75 -3.46
C GLY A 62 21.65 18.81 -3.66
N VAL A 63 20.97 17.69 -3.93
CA VAL A 63 19.50 17.61 -3.97
C VAL A 63 18.97 16.98 -2.68
N THR A 64 18.12 17.71 -1.95
CA THR A 64 17.48 17.19 -0.73
C THR A 64 16.41 16.13 -1.06
N PRO A 65 16.53 14.89 -0.56
CA PRO A 65 15.52 13.85 -0.73
C PRO A 65 14.19 14.18 -0.05
N GLN A 66 13.09 13.61 -0.57
CA GLN A 66 11.79 13.69 0.08
C GLN A 66 11.61 12.53 1.06
N ALA A 67 11.58 12.82 2.37
CA ALA A 67 11.43 11.79 3.39
C ALA A 67 10.11 11.02 3.27
N VAL A 68 10.16 9.69 3.20
CA VAL A 68 8.97 8.84 3.16
C VAL A 68 8.63 8.39 4.58
N VAL A 69 7.57 8.96 5.15
CA VAL A 69 7.13 8.67 6.52
C VAL A 69 5.88 7.77 6.48
N PRO A 70 5.80 6.75 7.33
CA PRO A 70 4.59 5.92 7.45
C PRO A 70 3.36 6.75 7.81
N ILE A 71 2.21 6.37 7.25
CA ILE A 71 0.91 6.89 7.69
C ILE A 71 0.34 6.04 8.83
N GLU A 72 -0.80 6.44 9.40
CA GLU A 72 -1.36 5.81 10.60
C GLU A 72 -1.78 4.35 10.39
N TYR A 73 -2.06 3.93 9.16
CA TYR A 73 -2.50 2.57 8.86
C TYR A 73 -1.33 1.59 8.79
N GLN A 74 -1.55 0.39 9.32
CA GLN A 74 -0.59 -0.70 9.32
C GLN A 74 -1.33 -1.98 8.98
N LEU A 75 -0.68 -2.86 8.23
CA LEU A 75 -1.19 -4.20 7.98
C LEU A 75 -0.68 -5.08 9.12
N LYS A 76 -1.55 -5.94 9.65
CA LYS A 76 -1.22 -6.91 10.70
C LYS A 76 -1.35 -8.35 10.18
N PRO A 77 -0.65 -9.32 10.80
CA PRO A 77 -0.86 -10.74 10.54
C PRO A 77 -2.35 -11.13 10.57
N GLY A 78 -2.74 -12.08 9.71
CA GLY A 78 -4.14 -12.48 9.51
C GLY A 78 -4.96 -11.58 8.59
N GLN A 79 -4.46 -10.39 8.25
CA GLN A 79 -5.13 -9.47 7.33
C GLN A 79 -4.76 -9.71 5.88
N ALA A 80 -5.68 -9.35 4.98
CA ALA A 80 -5.45 -9.40 3.54
C ALA A 80 -6.03 -8.15 2.86
N TYR A 81 -5.21 -7.46 2.07
CA TYR A 81 -5.60 -6.24 1.36
C TYR A 81 -5.41 -6.38 -0.15
N VAL A 82 -6.36 -5.86 -0.92
CA VAL A 82 -6.37 -5.99 -2.38
C VAL A 82 -5.22 -5.19 -2.98
N VAL A 83 -4.49 -5.81 -3.90
CA VAL A 83 -3.44 -5.15 -4.69
C VAL A 83 -4.07 -4.37 -5.83
N GLY A 84 -3.81 -3.06 -5.88
CA GLY A 84 -4.15 -2.19 -7.01
C GLY A 84 -3.09 -2.22 -8.11
N ASP A 85 -1.81 -2.16 -7.74
CA ASP A 85 -0.69 -2.26 -8.69
C ASP A 85 0.55 -2.90 -8.04
N ARG A 86 1.23 -3.72 -8.84
CA ARG A 86 2.47 -4.46 -8.49
C ARG A 86 3.72 -3.85 -9.11
N ARG A 87 3.56 -2.89 -10.01
CA ARG A 87 4.62 -2.29 -10.83
C ARG A 87 4.74 -0.79 -10.56
N VAL A 88 4.42 -0.38 -9.34
CA VAL A 88 4.62 1.00 -8.87
C VAL A 88 6.07 1.38 -9.14
N ILE A 89 6.25 2.39 -9.98
CA ILE A 89 7.55 3.04 -10.15
C ILE A 89 7.75 3.89 -8.91
N THR A 90 8.91 3.73 -8.28
CA THR A 90 9.26 4.51 -7.10
C THR A 90 10.02 5.71 -7.59
N ASP A 91 9.32 6.82 -7.78
CA ASP A 91 9.89 8.03 -8.38
C ASP A 91 9.41 9.32 -7.70
N TYR A 92 10.12 10.40 -7.99
CA TYR A 92 9.74 11.74 -7.58
C TYR A 92 10.16 12.73 -8.65
N TYR A 93 9.18 13.24 -9.38
CA TYR A 93 9.38 14.38 -10.25
C TYR A 93 9.44 15.68 -9.45
N LYS A 94 10.64 16.27 -9.37
CA LYS A 94 10.86 17.53 -8.68
C LYS A 94 10.58 18.70 -9.63
N ALA A 95 9.59 19.53 -9.29
CA ALA A 95 9.27 20.76 -10.00
C ALA A 95 8.85 21.84 -9.00
N THR A 96 9.83 22.36 -8.27
CA THR A 96 9.67 23.28 -7.13
C THR A 96 9.81 24.75 -7.51
N THR A 97 10.44 25.05 -8.65
CA THR A 97 10.55 26.41 -9.19
C THR A 97 9.91 26.50 -10.57
N TYR A 98 9.45 27.71 -10.92
CA TYR A 98 8.83 27.95 -12.23
C TYR A 98 9.85 28.01 -13.38
N ASP A 99 11.13 28.27 -13.09
CA ASP A 99 12.20 28.48 -14.07
C ASP A 99 13.29 27.40 -14.04
N GLY A 100 13.13 26.37 -13.21
CA GLY A 100 14.09 25.27 -13.07
C GLY A 100 15.39 25.66 -12.35
N SER A 101 15.39 26.76 -11.61
CA SER A 101 16.60 27.32 -10.98
C SER A 101 17.09 26.53 -9.75
N ALA A 102 16.25 25.71 -9.13
CA ALA A 102 16.65 24.91 -7.98
C ALA A 102 17.53 23.70 -8.38
N PRO A 103 18.45 23.24 -7.50
CA PRO A 103 19.25 22.04 -7.78
C PRO A 103 18.38 20.82 -8.09
N GLY A 104 18.61 20.19 -9.25
CA GLY A 104 17.86 19.01 -9.69
C GLY A 104 16.38 19.26 -9.95
N ASP A 105 15.96 20.50 -10.21
CA ASP A 105 14.59 20.80 -10.61
C ASP A 105 14.29 20.26 -12.02
N TRP A 106 13.01 20.08 -12.32
CA TRP A 106 12.50 19.47 -13.55
C TRP A 106 13.14 18.13 -13.89
N THR A 107 13.50 17.38 -12.85
CA THR A 107 14.15 16.08 -12.95
C THR A 107 13.27 15.04 -12.28
N ASP A 108 13.14 13.88 -12.91
CA ASP A 108 12.53 12.70 -12.31
C ASP A 108 13.60 11.84 -11.66
N PHE A 109 13.50 11.66 -10.35
CA PHE A 109 14.40 10.80 -9.59
C PHE A 109 13.75 9.44 -9.43
N VAL A 110 14.37 8.39 -9.96
CA VAL A 110 13.83 7.02 -9.93
C VAL A 110 14.66 6.18 -8.96
N GLY A 111 13.98 5.56 -8.00
CA GLY A 111 14.56 4.68 -7.00
C GLY A 111 14.32 3.20 -7.29
N GLU A 112 14.95 2.37 -6.46
CA GLU A 112 14.96 0.92 -6.60
C GLU A 112 14.03 0.22 -5.61
N THR A 113 13.71 0.88 -4.49
CA THR A 113 12.81 0.33 -3.46
C THR A 113 11.49 -0.12 -4.08
N LYS A 114 11.07 -1.35 -3.81
CA LYS A 114 9.83 -1.90 -4.40
C LYS A 114 8.66 -1.74 -3.45
N TYR A 115 7.59 -1.14 -3.94
CA TYR A 115 6.32 -1.02 -3.25
C TYR A 115 5.20 -1.72 -4.03
N TYR A 116 4.17 -2.15 -3.31
CA TYR A 116 2.88 -2.48 -3.89
C TYR A 116 1.87 -1.41 -3.52
N TRP A 117 1.05 -0.98 -4.50
CA TRP A 117 -0.12 -0.17 -4.23
C TRP A 117 -1.26 -1.09 -3.80
N VAL A 118 -1.84 -0.79 -2.64
CA VAL A 118 -2.89 -1.59 -2.01
C VAL A 118 -4.07 -0.73 -1.56
N TRP A 119 -5.25 -1.35 -1.52
CA TRP A 119 -6.46 -0.74 -0.98
C TRP A 119 -6.57 -1.01 0.51
N THR A 120 -6.35 0.01 1.33
CA THR A 120 -6.43 -0.05 2.79
C THR A 120 -7.69 0.68 3.26
N GLY A 121 -8.79 -0.06 3.39
CA GLY A 121 -10.12 0.55 3.55
C GLY A 121 -10.52 1.30 2.28
N HIS A 122 -10.84 2.59 2.39
CA HIS A 122 -11.17 3.46 1.26
C HIS A 122 -9.96 4.22 0.70
N ARG A 123 -8.75 3.95 1.20
CA ARG A 123 -7.52 4.67 0.81
C ARG A 123 -6.63 3.83 -0.09
N GLN A 124 -5.89 4.55 -0.93
CA GLN A 124 -4.78 4.04 -1.71
C GLN A 124 -3.50 4.23 -0.90
N THR A 125 -2.78 3.14 -0.62
CA THR A 125 -1.54 3.19 0.16
C THR A 125 -0.47 2.31 -0.47
N PHE A 126 0.78 2.55 -0.10
CA PHE A 126 1.93 1.79 -0.56
C PHE A 126 2.50 0.98 0.60
N VAL A 127 2.86 -0.28 0.34
CA VAL A 127 3.53 -1.16 1.30
C VAL A 127 4.84 -1.67 0.69
N PRO A 128 5.96 -1.69 1.44
CA PRO A 128 7.21 -2.26 0.95
C PRO A 128 7.02 -3.73 0.58
N ALA A 129 7.49 -4.12 -0.60
CA ALA A 129 7.40 -5.51 -1.08
C ALA A 129 8.21 -6.48 -0.21
N THR A 130 9.16 -5.99 0.58
CA THR A 130 9.92 -6.78 1.55
C THR A 130 9.07 -7.28 2.72
N ASP A 131 8.01 -6.56 3.06
CA ASP A 131 7.24 -6.76 4.29
C ASP A 131 5.98 -7.61 4.09
N VAL A 132 5.67 -7.94 2.83
CA VAL A 132 4.43 -8.65 2.47
C VAL A 132 4.66 -9.72 1.41
N ASP A 133 3.78 -10.70 1.40
CA ASP A 133 3.68 -11.70 0.33
C ASP A 133 2.38 -11.53 -0.45
N ILE A 134 2.46 -11.75 -1.77
CA ILE A 134 1.29 -11.73 -2.65
C ILE A 134 0.72 -13.13 -2.78
N SER A 135 -0.60 -13.23 -2.64
CA SER A 135 -1.35 -14.46 -2.85
C SER A 135 -2.69 -14.18 -3.55
N ALA A 136 -3.31 -15.23 -4.08
CA ALA A 136 -4.68 -15.11 -4.57
C ALA A 136 -5.65 -14.90 -3.40
N SER A 137 -6.71 -14.12 -3.63
CA SER A 137 -7.83 -14.00 -2.70
C SER A 137 -8.51 -15.36 -2.54
N GLN A 138 -8.77 -15.75 -1.29
CA GLN A 138 -9.61 -16.89 -0.93
C GLN A 138 -11.09 -16.54 -1.07
#